data_AF-A0A956LNP6-F1
#
_entry.id   AF-A0A956LNP6-F1
#
_cell.length_a   1.000
_cell.length_b   1.000
_cell.length_c   1.000
_cell.angle_alpha   90.00
_cell.angle_beta   90.00
_cell.angle_gamma   90.00
#
_symmetry.space_group_name_H-M   'P 1'
#
loop_
_entity.id
_entity.type
_entity.pdbx_description
1 polymer ?
#
loop_
_entity_poly.entity_id
_entity_poly.type
_entity_poly.pdbx_seq_one_letter_code
_entity_poly.pdbx_strand_id
1 'polypeptide(L)'
;MTPELPPQAASAVLAAARSILSANGEVPLLPIEARTLASLHRHLLGGVGAVPEAGWIDPQLGELVRDPAARELVAGVVTVLPLIDGQLNPEKLELARRVAASLGYEHDAFKSMRALAEGKVLRARYCLLRRAVRDVYHRSLLEAVGLVIHANVVGDPALVKRYRALRTLPEDSFGGQLYRFYQDNLYQFPGERGAFPPAVTAAHDARHVVAGWDASFEGEFGLVCFEAGLARSKHFDWAIAVIVHGNLGIEMMEGDVPTRRDVFDPEVYYRELARGMAADAAILEPDWGFWPLLPRPLAEVRARLGVGPGGSTALGQPWHGGHPPAREELPLDKVTLLPHTAGTLLALRVEGSLTREDIGAVDGLLARMTWSKDPIDLYLELGDAAEWADGRSLLAELALLAKRGGSLRRIAVVGGSAWQQLLVTLDRPFARLFGVSERFFGRDEAAAALAFVRGEARG
;
A
#
# COMPACT_ATOMS: atom_id res chain seq x y z
N MET A 1 -15.86 -16.91 12.39
CA MET A 1 -17.31 -16.75 12.64
C MET A 1 -17.49 -15.39 13.29
N THR A 2 -18.16 -14.47 12.60
CA THR A 2 -18.51 -13.14 13.13
C THR A 2 -19.32 -13.34 14.41
N PRO A 3 -18.96 -12.75 15.55
CA PRO A 3 -19.76 -12.94 16.74
C PRO A 3 -21.14 -12.29 16.54
N GLU A 4 -22.18 -13.11 16.64
CA GLU A 4 -23.55 -12.65 16.44
C GLU A 4 -23.98 -11.78 17.63
N LEU A 5 -24.26 -10.51 17.34
CA LEU A 5 -24.81 -9.60 18.33
C LEU A 5 -26.34 -9.74 18.36
N PRO A 6 -26.96 -9.83 19.55
CA PRO A 6 -28.41 -9.73 19.65
C PRO A 6 -28.92 -8.42 19.02
N PRO A 7 -30.14 -8.38 18.44
CA PRO A 7 -30.68 -7.18 17.79
C PRO A 7 -30.63 -5.92 18.65
N GLN A 8 -30.88 -6.05 19.95
CA GLN A 8 -30.78 -4.96 20.91
C GLN A 8 -29.34 -4.43 21.03
N ALA A 9 -28.35 -5.32 21.15
CA ALA A 9 -26.94 -4.94 21.24
C ALA A 9 -26.46 -4.29 19.94
N ALA A 10 -26.84 -4.85 18.78
CA ALA A 10 -26.52 -4.27 17.47
C ALA A 10 -27.11 -2.84 17.31
N SER A 11 -28.37 -2.64 17.74
CA SER A 11 -29.02 -1.32 17.71
C SER A 11 -28.33 -0.33 18.65
N ALA A 12 -27.90 -0.77 19.84
CA ALA A 12 -27.14 0.05 20.78
C ALA A 12 -25.76 0.43 20.24
N VAL A 13 -25.07 -0.47 19.53
CA VAL A 13 -23.81 -0.16 18.84
C VAL A 13 -24.01 0.89 17.76
N LEU A 14 -25.06 0.77 16.94
CA LEU A 14 -25.39 1.76 15.90
C LEU A 14 -25.76 3.12 16.49
N ALA A 15 -26.51 3.14 17.60
CA ALA A 15 -26.83 4.34 18.34
C ALA A 15 -25.58 5.05 18.86
N ALA A 16 -24.66 4.29 19.47
CA ALA A 16 -23.41 4.82 20.00
C ALA A 16 -22.51 5.35 18.88
N ALA A 17 -22.41 4.63 17.76
CA ALA A 17 -21.68 5.09 16.57
C ALA A 17 -22.27 6.41 16.03
N ARG A 18 -23.61 6.51 15.95
CA ARG A 18 -24.29 7.75 15.53
C ARG A 18 -24.04 8.89 16.50
N SER A 19 -24.06 8.65 17.82
CA SER A 19 -23.68 9.65 18.82
C SER A 19 -22.25 10.12 18.65
N ILE A 20 -21.30 9.23 18.36
CA ILE A 20 -19.91 9.63 18.12
C ILE A 20 -19.83 10.51 16.87
N LEU A 21 -20.37 10.06 15.74
CA LEU A 21 -20.25 10.75 14.45
C LEU A 21 -20.96 12.12 14.43
N SER A 22 -22.08 12.26 15.16
CA SER A 22 -22.82 13.53 15.27
C SER A 22 -22.41 14.41 16.46
N ALA A 23 -21.35 14.05 17.21
CA ALA A 23 -21.02 14.67 18.50
C ALA A 23 -22.26 14.82 19.41
N ASN A 24 -23.01 13.73 19.55
CA ASN A 24 -24.28 13.66 20.29
C ASN A 24 -25.38 14.62 19.76
N GLY A 25 -25.40 14.85 18.45
CA GLY A 25 -26.35 15.74 17.79
C GLY A 25 -25.93 17.21 17.76
N GLU A 26 -24.76 17.57 18.32
CA GLU A 26 -24.24 18.94 18.28
C GLU A 26 -23.78 19.35 16.87
N VAL A 27 -23.40 18.37 16.04
CA VAL A 27 -23.05 18.59 14.63
C VAL A 27 -23.91 17.74 13.70
N PRO A 28 -24.25 18.24 12.50
CA PRO A 28 -24.99 17.44 11.53
C PRO A 28 -24.15 16.26 11.07
N LEU A 29 -24.81 15.11 10.87
CA LEU A 29 -24.17 13.91 10.35
C LEU A 29 -23.77 14.13 8.88
N LEU A 30 -22.49 13.98 8.57
CA LEU A 30 -21.98 14.17 7.23
C LEU A 30 -22.32 12.98 6.32
N PRO A 31 -22.32 13.15 4.98
CA PRO A 31 -22.64 12.07 4.05
C PRO A 31 -21.76 10.82 4.21
N ILE A 32 -20.45 10.99 4.47
CA ILE A 32 -19.53 9.88 4.70
C ILE A 32 -19.83 9.12 6.01
N GLU A 33 -20.31 9.82 7.03
CA GLU A 33 -20.67 9.25 8.33
C GLU A 33 -22.01 8.49 8.25
N ALA A 34 -22.96 9.01 7.47
CA ALA A 34 -24.20 8.29 7.15
C ALA A 34 -23.90 6.99 6.38
N ARG A 35 -22.99 7.04 5.38
CA ARG A 35 -22.51 5.84 4.68
C ARG A 35 -21.79 4.87 5.63
N THR A 36 -21.05 5.39 6.60
CA THR A 36 -20.39 4.60 7.64
C THR A 36 -21.38 3.81 8.48
N LEU A 37 -22.44 4.44 8.98
CA LEU A 37 -23.49 3.73 9.73
C LEU A 37 -24.18 2.64 8.89
N ALA A 38 -24.47 2.94 7.63
CA ALA A 38 -25.09 1.99 6.71
C ALA A 38 -24.19 0.78 6.42
N SER A 39 -22.89 1.02 6.20
CA SER A 39 -21.90 -0.02 5.92
C SER A 39 -21.59 -0.87 7.15
N LEU A 40 -21.44 -0.24 8.32
CA LEU A 40 -21.33 -0.90 9.63
C LEU A 40 -22.50 -1.85 9.86
N HIS A 41 -23.73 -1.37 9.68
CA HIS A 41 -24.94 -2.17 9.83
C HIS A 41 -24.95 -3.35 8.86
N ARG A 42 -24.66 -3.12 7.57
CA ARG A 42 -24.73 -4.16 6.55
C ARG A 42 -23.68 -5.25 6.73
N HIS A 43 -22.41 -4.87 6.90
CA HIS A 43 -21.29 -5.81 6.80
C HIS A 43 -20.83 -6.34 8.15
N LEU A 44 -20.68 -5.46 9.15
CA LEU A 44 -20.19 -5.90 10.46
C LEU A 44 -21.30 -6.57 11.28
N LEU A 45 -22.50 -5.97 11.26
CA LEU A 45 -23.66 -6.44 12.03
C LEU A 45 -24.59 -7.35 11.22
N GLY A 46 -24.28 -7.62 9.94
CA GLY A 46 -25.08 -8.52 9.10
C GLY A 46 -26.52 -8.05 8.85
N GLY A 47 -26.79 -6.74 8.97
CA GLY A 47 -28.13 -6.17 8.87
C GLY A 47 -29.01 -6.39 10.11
N VAL A 48 -28.40 -6.79 11.24
CA VAL A 48 -29.11 -7.02 12.50
C VAL A 48 -29.25 -5.71 13.29
N GLY A 49 -30.42 -5.52 13.89
CA GLY A 49 -30.75 -4.34 14.68
C GLY A 49 -31.42 -3.23 13.87
N ALA A 50 -31.95 -2.24 14.55
CA ALA A 50 -32.49 -1.03 13.93
C ALA A 50 -31.41 0.04 13.87
N VAL A 51 -31.27 0.70 12.71
CA VAL A 51 -30.47 1.92 12.59
C VAL A 51 -31.26 3.08 13.17
N PRO A 52 -30.86 3.67 14.31
CA PRO A 52 -31.71 4.64 14.98
C PRO A 52 -31.64 6.03 14.33
N GLU A 53 -32.75 6.78 14.41
CA GLU A 53 -32.83 8.16 13.89
C GLU A 53 -31.98 9.16 14.70
N ALA A 54 -31.80 8.90 16.00
CA ALA A 54 -30.99 9.70 16.92
C ALA A 54 -29.92 8.83 17.59
N GLY A 55 -28.77 9.41 17.92
CA GLY A 55 -27.73 8.72 18.67
C GLY A 55 -28.04 8.70 20.18
N TRP A 56 -27.60 7.64 20.85
CA TRP A 56 -27.44 7.61 22.31
C TRP A 56 -26.32 6.63 22.68
N ILE A 57 -25.79 6.76 23.89
CA ILE A 57 -24.85 5.79 24.46
C ILE A 57 -25.59 5.04 25.56
N ASP A 58 -25.86 3.76 25.33
CA ASP A 58 -26.46 2.89 26.35
C ASP A 58 -25.45 2.69 27.50
N PRO A 59 -25.78 3.05 28.76
CA PRO A 59 -24.90 2.84 29.90
C PRO A 59 -24.53 1.36 30.13
N GLN A 60 -25.35 0.44 29.62
CA GLN A 60 -25.18 -1.01 29.73
C GLN A 60 -24.59 -1.62 28.44
N LEU A 61 -24.02 -0.83 27.52
CA LEU A 61 -23.48 -1.32 26.26
C LEU A 61 -22.49 -2.48 26.43
N GLY A 62 -21.60 -2.42 27.44
CA GLY A 62 -20.69 -3.51 27.79
C GLY A 62 -21.40 -4.81 28.21
N GLU A 63 -22.54 -4.71 28.89
CA GLU A 63 -23.36 -5.86 29.32
C GLU A 63 -24.23 -6.42 28.19
N LEU A 64 -24.59 -5.59 27.21
CA LEU A 64 -25.31 -5.98 26.00
C LEU A 64 -24.38 -6.74 25.03
N VAL A 65 -23.14 -6.29 24.88
CA VAL A 65 -22.10 -6.95 24.07
C VAL A 65 -21.33 -7.94 24.94
N ARG A 66 -21.93 -9.12 25.17
CA ARG A 66 -21.42 -10.12 26.13
C ARG A 66 -20.20 -10.91 25.64
N ASP A 67 -20.13 -11.18 24.35
CA ASP A 67 -19.02 -11.93 23.78
C ASP A 67 -17.73 -11.08 23.82
N PRO A 68 -16.65 -11.54 24.48
CA PRO A 68 -15.42 -10.77 24.59
C PRO A 68 -14.82 -10.38 23.23
N ALA A 69 -14.86 -11.27 22.25
CA ALA A 69 -14.32 -10.99 20.92
C ALA A 69 -15.16 -9.93 20.18
N ALA A 70 -16.48 -9.98 20.29
CA ALA A 70 -17.37 -8.94 19.79
C ALA A 70 -17.12 -7.60 20.47
N ARG A 71 -16.92 -7.61 21.80
CA ARG A 71 -16.69 -6.41 22.59
C ARG A 71 -15.40 -5.71 22.16
N GLU A 72 -14.34 -6.49 21.95
CA GLU A 72 -13.04 -6.01 21.49
C GLU A 72 -13.11 -5.41 20.09
N LEU A 73 -13.77 -6.10 19.18
CA LEU A 73 -13.99 -5.64 17.81
C LEU A 73 -14.78 -4.34 17.77
N VAL A 74 -15.90 -4.27 18.50
CA VAL A 74 -16.73 -3.05 18.58
C VAL A 74 -15.90 -1.90 19.16
N ALA A 75 -15.10 -2.16 20.19
CA ALA A 75 -14.20 -1.16 20.77
C ALA A 75 -13.20 -0.61 19.74
N GLY A 76 -12.56 -1.49 18.94
CA GLY A 76 -11.67 -1.05 17.86
C GLY A 76 -12.40 -0.23 16.79
N VAL A 77 -13.59 -0.67 16.38
CA VAL A 77 -14.41 0.04 15.38
C VAL A 77 -14.79 1.44 15.87
N VAL A 78 -15.23 1.58 17.12
CA VAL A 78 -15.59 2.92 17.65
C VAL A 78 -14.38 3.84 17.78
N THR A 79 -13.17 3.29 18.00
CA THR A 79 -11.93 4.08 18.03
C THR A 79 -11.62 4.76 16.70
N VAL A 80 -12.04 4.18 15.57
CA VAL A 80 -11.77 4.74 14.22
C VAL A 80 -12.76 5.82 13.81
N LEU A 81 -13.99 5.81 14.35
CA LEU A 81 -15.07 6.73 13.95
C LEU A 81 -14.69 8.22 13.96
N PRO A 82 -13.92 8.76 14.92
CA PRO A 82 -13.52 10.17 14.94
C PRO A 82 -12.57 10.59 13.81
N LEU A 83 -12.08 9.66 12.98
CA LEU A 83 -11.13 9.94 11.90
C LEU A 83 -11.81 10.03 10.52
N ILE A 84 -13.08 9.68 10.42
CA ILE A 84 -13.74 9.37 9.14
C ILE A 84 -14.06 10.61 8.32
N ASP A 85 -14.40 11.72 8.95
CA ASP A 85 -14.74 12.98 8.27
C ASP A 85 -13.51 13.80 7.84
N GLY A 86 -12.31 13.23 7.96
CA GLY A 86 -11.05 13.89 7.62
C GLY A 86 -10.63 14.98 8.62
N GLN A 87 -11.38 15.17 9.71
CA GLN A 87 -11.10 16.17 10.74
C GLN A 87 -11.09 15.54 12.12
N LEU A 88 -10.09 15.87 12.93
CA LEU A 88 -10.03 15.33 14.27
C LEU A 88 -10.83 16.21 15.25
N ASN A 89 -12.14 15.98 15.33
CA ASN A 89 -13.02 16.68 16.26
C ASN A 89 -12.83 16.18 17.72
N PRO A 90 -12.51 17.07 18.70
CA PRO A 90 -12.29 16.68 20.09
C PRO A 90 -13.50 16.04 20.78
N GLU A 91 -14.71 16.52 20.49
CA GLU A 91 -15.95 16.02 21.07
C GLU A 91 -16.26 14.59 20.60
N LYS A 92 -16.13 14.33 19.28
CA LYS A 92 -16.25 12.98 18.71
C LYS A 92 -15.21 12.03 19.31
N LEU A 93 -13.96 12.50 19.46
CA LEU A 93 -12.87 11.72 20.04
C LEU A 93 -13.16 11.33 21.50
N GLU A 94 -13.65 12.27 22.31
CA GLU A 94 -13.98 11.99 23.72
C GLU A 94 -15.20 11.08 23.85
N LEU A 95 -16.21 11.23 22.99
CA LEU A 95 -17.35 10.30 22.92
C LEU A 95 -16.89 8.88 22.57
N ALA A 96 -16.05 8.72 21.54
CA ALA A 96 -15.51 7.42 21.15
C ALA A 96 -14.71 6.77 22.29
N ARG A 97 -13.92 7.56 23.02
CA ARG A 97 -13.19 7.09 24.21
C ARG A 97 -14.14 6.58 25.30
N ARG A 98 -15.21 7.33 25.60
CA ARG A 98 -16.23 6.91 26.59
C ARG A 98 -16.95 5.63 26.18
N VAL A 99 -17.31 5.50 24.90
CA VAL A 99 -17.95 4.28 24.37
C VAL A 99 -17.00 3.08 24.48
N ALA A 100 -15.74 3.22 24.04
CA ALA A 100 -14.74 2.17 24.19
C ALA A 100 -14.53 1.78 25.67
N ALA A 101 -14.49 2.76 26.58
CA ALA A 101 -14.36 2.51 28.01
C ALA A 101 -15.57 1.75 28.60
N SER A 102 -16.79 2.04 28.13
CA SER A 102 -18.00 1.30 28.52
C SER A 102 -17.99 -0.17 28.05
N LEU A 103 -17.22 -0.46 27.00
CA LEU A 103 -16.93 -1.81 26.51
C LEU A 103 -15.73 -2.43 27.25
N GLY A 104 -15.17 -1.77 28.26
CA GLY A 104 -14.01 -2.25 29.03
C GLY A 104 -12.66 -2.03 28.37
N TYR A 105 -12.57 -1.17 27.34
CA TYR A 105 -11.35 -0.91 26.59
C TYR A 105 -10.89 0.55 26.70
N GLU A 106 -9.67 0.74 27.21
CA GLU A 106 -8.98 2.03 27.22
C GLU A 106 -7.80 1.97 26.24
N HIS A 107 -8.05 2.35 24.98
CA HIS A 107 -7.04 2.21 23.92
C HIS A 107 -6.04 3.37 23.94
N ASP A 108 -4.74 3.07 23.95
CA ASP A 108 -3.68 4.09 23.86
C ASP A 108 -3.72 4.91 22.55
N ALA A 109 -4.47 4.46 21.54
CA ALA A 109 -4.71 5.20 20.31
C ALA A 109 -5.42 6.54 20.57
N PHE A 110 -6.30 6.62 21.57
CA PHE A 110 -6.94 7.87 21.98
C PHE A 110 -5.92 8.91 22.46
N LYS A 111 -4.83 8.49 23.10
CA LYS A 111 -3.72 9.39 23.49
C LYS A 111 -2.96 9.89 22.26
N SER A 112 -2.74 9.02 21.27
CA SER A 112 -2.11 9.40 20.01
C SER A 112 -2.98 10.36 19.20
N MET A 113 -4.28 10.08 19.07
CA MET A 113 -5.22 10.96 18.40
C MET A 113 -5.33 12.31 19.10
N ARG A 114 -5.42 12.36 20.43
CA ARG A 114 -5.39 13.63 21.18
C ARG A 114 -4.11 14.42 20.90
N ALA A 115 -2.96 13.75 20.85
CA ALA A 115 -1.70 14.38 20.48
C ALA A 115 -1.73 14.94 19.03
N LEU A 116 -2.40 14.27 18.09
CA LEU A 116 -2.63 14.81 16.74
C LEU A 116 -3.51 16.07 16.78
N ALA A 117 -4.60 16.07 17.56
CA ALA A 117 -5.47 17.23 17.76
C ALA A 117 -4.70 18.46 18.25
N GLU A 118 -3.73 18.22 19.13
CA GLU A 118 -2.88 19.24 19.75
C GLU A 118 -1.67 19.63 18.88
N GLY A 119 -1.57 19.13 17.63
CA GLY A 119 -0.45 19.40 16.72
C GLY A 119 0.86 18.68 17.07
N LYS A 120 0.85 17.75 18.03
CA LYS A 120 2.02 16.97 18.46
C LYS A 120 2.24 15.75 17.55
N VAL A 121 2.32 15.99 16.24
CA VAL A 121 2.35 14.96 15.18
C VAL A 121 3.48 13.94 15.37
N LEU A 122 4.71 14.39 15.61
CA LEU A 122 5.86 13.48 15.79
C LEU A 122 5.68 12.51 16.96
N ARG A 123 5.10 12.99 18.07
CA ARG A 123 4.80 12.16 19.25
C ARG A 123 3.73 11.12 18.90
N ALA A 124 2.65 11.55 18.26
CA ALA A 124 1.58 10.65 17.85
C ALA A 124 2.08 9.58 16.88
N ARG A 125 2.86 9.98 15.87
CA ARG A 125 3.50 9.09 14.89
C ARG A 125 4.36 8.04 15.57
N TYR A 126 5.29 8.46 16.43
CA TYR A 126 6.13 7.54 17.18
C TYR A 126 5.32 6.55 18.02
N CYS A 127 4.30 7.03 18.74
CA CYS A 127 3.48 6.17 19.59
C CYS A 127 2.64 5.16 18.79
N LEU A 128 2.01 5.60 17.70
CA LEU A 128 1.22 4.72 16.81
C LEU A 128 2.11 3.68 16.15
N LEU A 129 3.17 4.11 15.44
CA LEU A 129 4.07 3.19 14.73
C LEU A 129 4.75 2.19 15.68
N ARG A 130 5.21 2.63 16.86
CA ARG A 130 5.85 1.72 17.83
C ARG A 130 4.90 0.61 18.28
N ARG A 131 3.61 0.93 18.50
CA ARG A 131 2.61 -0.08 18.90
C ARG A 131 2.22 -0.95 17.71
N ALA A 132 1.93 -0.35 16.56
CA ALA A 132 1.61 -1.09 15.35
C ALA A 132 2.73 -2.08 14.97
N VAL A 133 4.00 -1.67 15.01
CA VAL A 133 5.12 -2.57 14.72
C VAL A 133 5.22 -3.73 15.72
N ARG A 134 5.00 -3.44 17.00
CA ARG A 134 4.97 -4.48 18.04
C ARG A 134 3.81 -5.45 17.83
N ASP A 135 2.64 -4.94 17.48
CA ASP A 135 1.40 -5.71 17.47
C ASP A 135 1.18 -6.47 16.15
N VAL A 136 1.74 -5.97 15.03
CA VAL A 136 1.70 -6.59 13.69
C VAL A 136 2.92 -7.49 13.45
N TYR A 137 4.12 -7.01 13.78
CA TYR A 137 5.37 -7.70 13.44
C TYR A 137 6.05 -8.38 14.62
N HIS A 138 5.47 -8.30 15.82
CA HIS A 138 6.02 -8.90 17.05
C HIS A 138 7.47 -8.46 17.33
N ARG A 139 7.78 -7.21 16.97
CA ARG A 139 9.13 -6.63 17.07
C ARG A 139 9.09 -5.27 17.72
N SER A 140 10.18 -4.89 18.38
CA SER A 140 10.40 -3.49 18.72
C SER A 140 10.70 -2.68 17.46
N LEU A 141 10.41 -1.37 17.50
CA LEU A 141 10.76 -0.46 16.41
C LEU A 141 12.27 -0.47 16.11
N LEU A 142 13.11 -0.65 17.13
CA LEU A 142 14.56 -0.72 16.98
C LEU A 142 14.99 -1.98 16.21
N GLU A 143 14.39 -3.14 16.51
CA GLU A 143 14.65 -4.38 15.78
C GLU A 143 14.18 -4.28 14.33
N ALA A 144 13.01 -3.67 14.08
CA ALA A 144 12.52 -3.44 12.72
C ALA A 144 13.49 -2.55 11.91
N VAL A 145 13.97 -1.46 12.50
CA VAL A 145 14.98 -0.58 11.88
C VAL A 145 16.30 -1.34 11.65
N GLY A 146 16.76 -2.13 12.64
CA GLY A 146 17.96 -2.95 12.50
C GLY A 146 17.87 -3.97 11.37
N LEU A 147 16.70 -4.59 11.19
CA LEU A 147 16.44 -5.49 10.07
C LEU A 147 16.47 -4.76 8.74
N VAL A 148 15.85 -3.57 8.63
CA VAL A 148 15.89 -2.75 7.42
C VAL A 148 17.35 -2.43 7.06
N ILE A 149 18.16 -2.00 8.03
CA ILE A 149 19.59 -1.74 7.81
C ILE A 149 20.31 -3.00 7.33
N HIS A 150 20.06 -4.15 7.96
CA HIS A 150 20.70 -5.42 7.58
C HIS A 150 20.33 -5.87 6.15
N ALA A 151 19.04 -5.81 5.80
CA ALA A 151 18.54 -6.19 4.47
C ALA A 151 19.12 -5.31 3.35
N ASN A 152 19.33 -4.02 3.63
CA ASN A 152 19.99 -3.09 2.70
C ASN A 152 21.48 -3.44 2.44
N VAL A 153 22.14 -4.19 3.32
CA VAL A 153 23.59 -4.42 3.24
C VAL A 153 23.94 -5.81 2.71
N VAL A 154 23.24 -6.86 3.13
CA VAL A 154 23.71 -8.25 2.94
C VAL A 154 23.00 -8.99 1.79
N GLY A 155 21.66 -8.93 1.74
CA GLY A 155 20.86 -9.76 0.84
C GLY A 155 20.93 -11.27 1.16
N ASP A 156 20.09 -12.06 0.48
CA ASP A 156 20.02 -13.53 0.55
C ASP A 156 19.78 -14.11 -0.87
N PRO A 157 20.86 -14.45 -1.60
CA PRO A 157 20.74 -14.99 -2.95
C PRO A 157 19.96 -16.31 -3.05
N ALA A 158 19.94 -17.12 -1.99
CA ALA A 158 19.21 -18.38 -1.96
C ALA A 158 17.70 -18.11 -1.89
N LEU A 159 17.28 -17.14 -1.09
CA LEU A 159 15.89 -16.69 -1.04
C LEU A 159 15.44 -16.07 -2.36
N VAL A 160 16.27 -15.21 -2.96
CA VAL A 160 15.99 -14.63 -4.29
C VAL A 160 15.79 -15.71 -5.34
N LYS A 161 16.63 -16.76 -5.34
CA LYS A 161 16.47 -17.90 -6.25
C LYS A 161 15.13 -18.60 -6.04
N ARG A 162 14.65 -18.74 -4.80
CA ARG A 162 13.33 -19.32 -4.49
C ARG A 162 12.20 -18.47 -5.02
N TYR A 163 12.23 -17.15 -4.82
CA TYR A 163 11.22 -16.23 -5.36
C TYR A 163 11.20 -16.22 -6.89
N ARG A 164 12.38 -16.20 -7.54
CA ARG A 164 12.47 -16.29 -9.01
C ARG A 164 11.95 -17.61 -9.56
N ALA A 165 12.05 -18.70 -8.80
CA ALA A 165 11.51 -20.00 -9.21
C ALA A 165 9.98 -20.03 -9.25
N LEU A 166 9.30 -19.12 -8.53
CA LEU A 166 7.82 -19.03 -8.53
C LEU A 166 7.26 -18.75 -9.94
N ARG A 167 8.02 -18.14 -10.84
CA ARG A 167 7.65 -17.94 -12.26
C ARG A 167 7.30 -19.23 -13.01
N THR A 168 7.73 -20.38 -12.50
CA THR A 168 7.49 -21.70 -13.11
C THR A 168 6.22 -22.37 -12.61
N LEU A 169 5.60 -21.83 -11.55
CA LEU A 169 4.33 -22.32 -11.05
C LEU A 169 3.17 -21.88 -11.95
N PRO A 170 2.04 -22.61 -11.93
CA PRO A 170 0.84 -22.21 -12.67
C PRO A 170 0.40 -20.79 -12.31
N GLU A 171 -0.09 -20.05 -13.29
CA GLU A 171 -0.51 -18.66 -13.14
C GLU A 171 -1.60 -18.47 -12.09
N ASP A 172 -2.54 -19.41 -12.00
CA ASP A 172 -3.65 -19.43 -11.05
C ASP A 172 -3.25 -19.96 -9.66
N SER A 173 -2.02 -20.45 -9.50
CA SER A 173 -1.49 -20.86 -8.20
C SER A 173 -1.16 -19.65 -7.31
N PHE A 174 -1.15 -19.88 -6.01
CA PHE A 174 -0.77 -18.82 -5.05
C PHE A 174 0.64 -18.28 -5.31
N GLY A 175 1.60 -19.14 -5.63
CA GLY A 175 2.96 -18.73 -5.96
C GLY A 175 3.09 -18.00 -7.29
N GLY A 176 2.31 -18.41 -8.30
CA GLY A 176 2.23 -17.68 -9.57
C GLY A 176 1.70 -16.26 -9.38
N GLN A 177 0.65 -16.10 -8.57
CA GLN A 177 0.08 -14.78 -8.25
C GLN A 177 1.00 -13.93 -7.36
N LEU A 178 1.71 -14.55 -6.41
CA LEU A 178 2.73 -13.85 -5.62
C LEU A 178 3.90 -13.38 -6.47
N TYR A 179 4.35 -14.20 -7.43
CA TYR A 179 5.36 -13.76 -8.39
C TYR A 179 4.88 -12.54 -9.18
N ARG A 180 3.65 -12.57 -9.69
CA ARG A 180 3.04 -11.43 -10.40
C ARG A 180 2.93 -10.19 -9.55
N PHE A 181 2.50 -10.31 -8.30
CA PHE A 181 2.45 -9.19 -7.37
C PHE A 181 3.78 -8.43 -7.32
N TYR A 182 4.93 -9.11 -7.20
CA TYR A 182 6.23 -8.43 -7.25
C TYR A 182 6.54 -7.81 -8.61
N GLN A 183 6.19 -8.48 -9.71
CA GLN A 183 6.47 -7.99 -11.07
C GLN A 183 5.63 -6.77 -11.43
N ASP A 184 4.34 -6.79 -11.11
CA ASP A 184 3.37 -5.75 -11.47
C ASP A 184 3.60 -4.48 -10.64
N ASN A 185 4.05 -4.63 -9.40
CA ASN A 185 4.41 -3.51 -8.52
C ASN A 185 5.87 -3.04 -8.64
N LEU A 186 6.68 -3.69 -9.50
CA LEU A 186 8.12 -3.43 -9.65
C LEU A 186 8.90 -3.54 -8.34
N TYR A 187 8.45 -4.41 -7.44
CA TYR A 187 9.09 -4.64 -6.17
C TYR A 187 10.28 -5.60 -6.31
N GLN A 188 11.33 -5.30 -5.54
CA GLN A 188 12.44 -6.22 -5.36
C GLN A 188 11.94 -7.48 -4.65
N PHE A 189 12.50 -8.63 -5.03
CA PHE A 189 12.17 -9.86 -4.32
C PHE A 189 12.76 -9.82 -2.90
N PRO A 190 12.09 -10.43 -1.90
CA PRO A 190 12.67 -10.59 -0.59
C PRO A 190 14.02 -11.31 -0.67
N GLY A 191 15.04 -10.70 -0.05
CA GLY A 191 16.42 -11.16 -0.12
C GLY A 191 17.26 -10.48 -1.21
N GLU A 192 16.69 -9.71 -2.13
CA GLU A 192 17.52 -8.84 -2.96
C GLU A 192 18.17 -7.75 -2.08
N ARG A 193 19.38 -7.33 -2.44
CA ARG A 193 20.06 -6.25 -1.72
C ARG A 193 19.27 -4.96 -1.91
N GLY A 194 19.01 -4.25 -0.82
CA GLY A 194 18.17 -3.05 -0.83
C GLY A 194 16.68 -3.33 -0.60
N ALA A 195 16.26 -4.61 -0.67
CA ALA A 195 14.88 -4.99 -0.44
C ALA A 195 14.52 -4.86 1.04
N PHE A 196 13.22 -4.74 1.32
CA PHE A 196 12.75 -4.81 2.69
C PHE A 196 13.07 -6.18 3.32
N PRO A 197 13.25 -6.22 4.64
CA PRO A 197 13.61 -7.46 5.33
C PRO A 197 12.55 -8.53 5.11
N PRO A 198 12.92 -9.74 4.64
CA PRO A 198 11.95 -10.82 4.41
C PRO A 198 11.11 -11.16 5.65
N ALA A 199 11.68 -10.99 6.84
CA ALA A 199 11.01 -11.22 8.11
C ALA A 199 9.88 -10.21 8.42
N VAL A 200 9.72 -9.17 7.60
CA VAL A 200 8.68 -8.14 7.71
C VAL A 200 7.75 -8.22 6.50
N THR A 201 8.30 -8.27 5.28
CA THR A 201 7.50 -8.11 4.05
C THR A 201 7.01 -9.40 3.43
N ALA A 202 7.71 -10.53 3.57
CA ALA A 202 7.34 -11.75 2.86
C ALA A 202 5.93 -12.24 3.20
N ALA A 203 5.56 -12.19 4.49
CA ALA A 203 4.22 -12.56 4.94
C ALA A 203 3.19 -11.49 4.56
N HIS A 204 3.53 -10.21 4.68
CA HIS A 204 2.67 -9.09 4.29
C HIS A 204 2.30 -9.14 2.80
N ASP A 205 3.28 -9.29 1.91
CA ASP A 205 3.08 -9.40 0.45
C ASP A 205 2.24 -10.65 0.09
N ALA A 206 2.45 -11.75 0.83
CA ALA A 206 1.64 -12.96 0.66
C ALA A 206 0.17 -12.73 1.09
N ARG A 207 -0.08 -11.89 2.10
CA ARG A 207 -1.43 -11.53 2.54
C ARG A 207 -2.14 -10.63 1.53
N HIS A 208 -1.43 -9.72 0.87
CA HIS A 208 -1.97 -8.96 -0.27
C HIS A 208 -2.61 -9.88 -1.31
N VAL A 209 -1.88 -10.92 -1.74
CA VAL A 209 -2.37 -11.90 -2.72
C VAL A 209 -3.56 -12.71 -2.20
N VAL A 210 -3.50 -13.17 -0.95
CA VAL A 210 -4.61 -13.95 -0.35
C VAL A 210 -5.85 -13.09 -0.16
N ALA A 211 -5.73 -11.87 0.36
CA ALA A 211 -6.84 -10.94 0.57
C ALA A 211 -7.38 -10.37 -0.75
N GLY A 212 -6.52 -10.28 -1.77
CA GLY A 212 -6.86 -9.82 -3.11
C GLY A 212 -6.70 -8.32 -3.32
N TRP A 213 -5.71 -7.71 -2.66
CA TRP A 213 -5.40 -6.28 -2.68
C TRP A 213 -4.01 -6.01 -3.25
N ASP A 214 -3.87 -4.93 -4.02
CA ASP A 214 -2.61 -4.57 -4.67
C ASP A 214 -1.79 -3.69 -3.72
N ALA A 215 -0.63 -3.25 -4.18
CA ALA A 215 0.20 -2.34 -3.40
C ALA A 215 -0.11 -0.85 -3.70
N SER A 216 -1.28 -0.54 -4.29
CA SER A 216 -1.76 0.84 -4.34
C SER A 216 -2.12 1.32 -2.94
N PHE A 217 -2.31 2.63 -2.76
CA PHE A 217 -2.71 3.13 -1.44
C PHE A 217 -4.09 2.57 -1.01
N GLU A 218 -5.01 2.45 -1.96
CA GLU A 218 -6.33 1.84 -1.77
C GLU A 218 -6.22 0.35 -1.46
N GLY A 219 -5.26 -0.34 -2.09
CA GLY A 219 -4.92 -1.73 -1.82
C GLY A 219 -4.38 -1.95 -0.42
N GLU A 220 -3.42 -1.13 0.01
CA GLU A 220 -2.92 -1.12 1.39
C GLU A 220 -4.04 -0.85 2.39
N PHE A 221 -4.91 0.14 2.12
CA PHE A 221 -6.07 0.41 2.96
C PHE A 221 -6.99 -0.81 3.07
N GLY A 222 -7.31 -1.46 1.95
CA GLY A 222 -8.11 -2.67 1.91
C GLY A 222 -7.50 -3.84 2.67
N LEU A 223 -6.19 -4.09 2.50
CA LEU A 223 -5.45 -5.13 3.23
C LEU A 223 -5.49 -4.85 4.73
N VAL A 224 -5.23 -3.61 5.14
CA VAL A 224 -5.22 -3.20 6.55
C VAL A 224 -6.57 -3.41 7.22
N CYS A 225 -7.67 -3.14 6.51
CA CYS A 225 -9.02 -3.42 6.99
C CYS A 225 -9.27 -4.93 7.16
N PHE A 226 -8.80 -5.74 6.20
CA PHE A 226 -8.86 -7.19 6.28
C PHE A 226 -8.03 -7.75 7.45
N GLU A 227 -6.80 -7.27 7.64
CA GLU A 227 -5.94 -7.65 8.77
C GLU A 227 -6.51 -7.21 10.12
N ALA A 228 -7.15 -6.03 10.20
CA ALA A 228 -7.89 -5.62 11.39
C ALA A 228 -9.00 -6.61 11.76
N GLY A 229 -9.66 -7.20 10.76
CA GLY A 229 -10.68 -8.23 10.94
C GLY A 229 -10.10 -9.56 11.42
N LEU A 230 -8.97 -9.99 10.83
CA LEU A 230 -8.23 -11.18 11.24
C LEU A 230 -7.77 -11.07 12.71
N ALA A 231 -7.18 -9.93 13.06
CA ALA A 231 -6.62 -9.66 14.38
C ALA A 231 -7.68 -9.45 15.46
N ARG A 232 -8.93 -9.17 15.06
CA ARG A 232 -10.08 -8.83 15.89
C ARG A 232 -9.91 -7.63 16.82
N SER A 233 -8.71 -7.05 16.92
CA SER A 233 -8.38 -5.88 17.75
C SER A 233 -6.93 -5.40 17.67
N LYS A 234 -5.96 -6.31 17.55
CA LYS A 234 -4.53 -5.97 17.73
C LYS A 234 -3.94 -5.11 16.60
N HIS A 235 -4.64 -4.98 15.48
CA HIS A 235 -4.16 -4.27 14.29
C HIS A 235 -4.83 -2.90 14.08
N PHE A 236 -5.66 -2.43 15.02
CA PHE A 236 -6.30 -1.11 14.89
C PHE A 236 -5.31 0.06 14.96
N ASP A 237 -4.18 -0.05 15.67
CA ASP A 237 -3.14 0.99 15.64
C ASP A 237 -2.56 1.18 14.23
N TRP A 238 -2.43 0.11 13.43
CA TRP A 238 -1.98 0.18 12.03
C TRP A 238 -3.08 0.75 11.13
N ALA A 239 -4.34 0.32 11.31
CA ALA A 239 -5.48 0.91 10.62
C ALA A 239 -5.61 2.41 10.88
N ILE A 240 -5.45 2.85 12.13
CA ILE A 240 -5.45 4.26 12.50
C ILE A 240 -4.29 5.00 11.84
N ALA A 241 -3.08 4.43 11.80
CA ALA A 241 -1.95 5.06 11.12
C ALA A 241 -2.21 5.27 9.62
N VAL A 242 -2.78 4.28 8.93
CA VAL A 242 -3.12 4.37 7.50
C VAL A 242 -4.26 5.35 7.24
N ILE A 243 -5.30 5.35 8.08
CA ILE A 243 -6.41 6.32 7.99
C ILE A 243 -5.92 7.74 8.23
N VAL A 244 -5.04 7.96 9.21
CA VAL A 244 -4.48 9.29 9.44
C VAL A 244 -3.60 9.74 8.27
N HIS A 245 -2.83 8.82 7.68
CA HIS A 245 -2.03 9.08 6.48
C HIS A 245 -2.89 9.45 5.26
N GLY A 246 -3.95 8.68 4.99
CA GLY A 246 -4.74 8.79 3.77
C GLY A 246 -5.99 9.66 3.85
N ASN A 247 -6.59 9.78 5.03
CA ASN A 247 -7.84 10.50 5.23
C ASN A 247 -7.61 11.91 5.80
N LEU A 248 -6.70 12.04 6.77
CA LEU A 248 -6.34 13.34 7.37
C LEU A 248 -5.18 14.03 6.63
N GLY A 249 -4.46 13.30 5.77
CA GLY A 249 -3.29 13.82 5.06
C GLY A 249 -2.09 14.11 5.96
N ILE A 250 -2.00 13.45 7.11
CA ILE A 250 -0.89 13.62 8.06
C ILE A 250 0.06 12.44 7.89
N GLU A 251 1.30 12.73 7.50
CA GLU A 251 2.31 11.72 7.20
C GLU A 251 2.63 10.83 8.42
N MET A 252 2.15 9.58 8.38
CA MET A 252 2.44 8.56 9.39
C MET A 252 3.52 7.57 8.98
N MET A 253 3.68 7.33 7.69
CA MET A 253 4.57 6.32 7.13
C MET A 253 5.68 7.07 6.39
N GLU A 254 6.94 6.73 6.65
CA GLU A 254 8.08 7.32 5.94
C GLU A 254 8.26 6.63 4.59
N GLY A 255 8.57 7.41 3.54
CA GLY A 255 8.84 6.91 2.19
C GLY A 255 8.13 7.74 1.12
N ASP A 256 8.25 7.30 -0.14
CA ASP A 256 7.59 7.94 -1.30
C ASP A 256 6.10 7.60 -1.42
N VAL A 257 5.42 7.27 -0.31
CA VAL A 257 3.96 7.17 -0.27
C VAL A 257 3.43 8.55 0.08
N PRO A 258 3.00 9.35 -0.91
CA PRO A 258 2.44 10.66 -0.64
C PRO A 258 1.15 10.54 0.16
N THR A 259 0.98 11.45 1.12
CA THR A 259 -0.28 11.58 1.83
C THR A 259 -1.43 11.85 0.87
N ARG A 260 -2.64 11.49 1.32
CA ARG A 260 -3.88 11.73 0.59
C ARG A 260 -4.89 12.40 1.52
N ARG A 261 -6.02 12.83 0.97
CA ARG A 261 -7.19 13.25 1.75
C ARG A 261 -8.40 12.48 1.24
N ASP A 262 -9.33 12.23 2.15
CA ASP A 262 -10.64 11.63 1.85
C ASP A 262 -10.60 10.20 1.26
N VAL A 263 -9.57 9.41 1.57
CA VAL A 263 -9.44 8.02 1.08
C VAL A 263 -10.34 7.03 1.83
N PHE A 264 -10.87 7.38 3.00
CA PHE A 264 -11.69 6.43 3.76
C PHE A 264 -12.97 6.08 2.99
N ASP A 265 -13.06 4.82 2.53
CA ASP A 265 -14.28 4.25 1.97
C ASP A 265 -14.94 3.35 3.01
N PRO A 266 -16.11 3.73 3.56
CA PRO A 266 -16.80 2.90 4.54
C PRO A 266 -17.23 1.53 3.99
N GLU A 267 -17.51 1.42 2.68
CA GLU A 267 -17.90 0.14 2.07
C GLU A 267 -16.71 -0.82 2.06
N VAL A 268 -15.52 -0.34 1.66
CA VAL A 268 -14.29 -1.14 1.72
C VAL A 268 -13.97 -1.49 3.17
N TYR A 269 -13.96 -0.52 4.07
CA TYR A 269 -13.56 -0.71 5.46
C TYR A 269 -14.34 -1.84 6.14
N TYR A 270 -15.67 -1.78 6.18
CA TYR A 270 -16.47 -2.77 6.91
C TYR A 270 -16.62 -4.10 6.18
N ARG A 271 -16.63 -4.10 4.83
CA ARG A 271 -16.65 -5.35 4.06
C ARG A 271 -15.37 -6.15 4.29
N GLU A 272 -14.21 -5.49 4.22
CA GLU A 272 -12.92 -6.16 4.40
C GLU A 272 -12.71 -6.58 5.86
N LEU A 273 -13.14 -5.75 6.82
CA LEU A 273 -13.17 -6.14 8.23
C LEU A 273 -13.97 -7.42 8.44
N ALA A 274 -15.18 -7.51 7.87
CA ALA A 274 -16.02 -8.71 7.95
C ALA A 274 -15.39 -9.91 7.24
N ARG A 275 -14.73 -9.72 6.07
CA ARG A 275 -13.96 -10.77 5.39
C ARG A 275 -12.83 -11.30 6.26
N GLY A 276 -12.09 -10.42 6.92
CA GLY A 276 -11.00 -10.80 7.83
C GLY A 276 -11.50 -11.61 9.02
N MET A 277 -12.65 -11.23 9.61
CA MET A 277 -13.23 -11.95 10.74
C MET A 277 -13.75 -13.36 10.39
N ALA A 278 -14.08 -13.60 9.13
CA ALA A 278 -14.47 -14.91 8.62
C ALA A 278 -13.27 -15.81 8.35
N ALA A 279 -12.11 -15.22 8.04
CA ALA A 279 -10.88 -15.92 7.67
C ALA A 279 -10.10 -16.48 8.87
N ASP A 280 -9.15 -17.37 8.58
CA ASP A 280 -8.26 -17.98 9.56
C ASP A 280 -7.21 -16.96 10.04
N ALA A 281 -7.24 -16.65 11.34
CA ALA A 281 -6.32 -15.70 11.98
C ALA A 281 -4.85 -16.17 11.94
N ALA A 282 -4.58 -17.47 11.71
CA ALA A 282 -3.22 -18.01 11.59
C ALA A 282 -2.40 -17.32 10.48
N ILE A 283 -3.06 -16.65 9.53
CA ILE A 283 -2.43 -15.84 8.46
C ILE A 283 -1.59 -14.68 9.03
N LEU A 284 -1.96 -14.16 10.20
CA LEU A 284 -1.23 -13.06 10.85
C LEU A 284 0.00 -13.53 11.63
N GLU A 285 0.11 -14.81 11.94
CA GLU A 285 1.21 -15.32 12.76
C GLU A 285 2.56 -15.11 12.05
N PRO A 286 3.61 -14.69 12.78
CA PRO A 286 4.94 -14.48 12.20
C PRO A 286 5.52 -15.69 11.47
N ASP A 287 5.08 -16.90 11.85
CA ASP A 287 5.54 -18.17 11.30
C ASP A 287 4.47 -18.88 10.45
N TRP A 288 3.43 -18.16 9.97
CA TRP A 288 2.34 -18.69 9.12
C TRP A 288 2.82 -19.66 8.03
N GLY A 289 4.05 -19.47 7.54
CA GLY A 289 4.77 -20.54 6.86
C GLY A 289 4.12 -20.90 5.54
N PHE A 290 3.70 -19.90 4.77
CA PHE A 290 2.87 -20.04 3.56
C PHE A 290 3.53 -20.78 2.39
N TRP A 291 4.85 -21.06 2.45
CA TRP A 291 5.61 -21.71 1.37
C TRP A 291 5.00 -23.02 0.82
N PRO A 292 4.50 -23.96 1.66
CA PRO A 292 3.88 -25.19 1.19
C PRO A 292 2.56 -24.96 0.44
N LEU A 293 1.95 -23.77 0.58
CA LEU A 293 0.70 -23.41 -0.10
C LEU A 293 0.95 -22.85 -1.50
N LEU A 294 2.16 -22.35 -1.81
CA LEU A 294 2.46 -21.67 -3.07
C LEU A 294 2.13 -22.48 -4.34
N PRO A 295 2.37 -23.80 -4.41
CA PRO A 295 2.04 -24.57 -5.61
C PRO A 295 0.54 -24.82 -5.80
N ARG A 296 -0.31 -24.52 -4.81
CA ARG A 296 -1.75 -24.80 -4.84
C ARG A 296 -2.50 -23.70 -5.60
N PRO A 297 -3.62 -24.01 -6.29
CA PRO A 297 -4.51 -23.00 -6.84
C PRO A 297 -4.91 -21.97 -5.77
N LEU A 298 -4.84 -20.68 -6.09
CA LEU A 298 -5.14 -19.61 -5.13
C LEU A 298 -6.57 -19.72 -4.58
N ALA A 299 -7.53 -20.15 -5.41
CA ALA A 299 -8.90 -20.40 -4.98
C ALA A 299 -8.98 -21.49 -3.89
N GLU A 300 -8.20 -22.56 -3.99
CA GLU A 300 -8.11 -23.62 -2.98
C GLU A 300 -7.49 -23.08 -1.68
N VAL A 301 -6.43 -22.27 -1.80
CA VAL A 301 -5.78 -21.64 -0.64
C VAL A 301 -6.76 -20.71 0.09
N ARG A 302 -7.46 -19.83 -0.64
CA ARG A 302 -8.47 -18.93 -0.06
C ARG A 302 -9.60 -19.71 0.61
N ALA A 303 -10.12 -20.75 -0.03
CA ALA A 303 -11.16 -21.61 0.55
C ALA A 303 -10.68 -22.28 1.84
N ARG A 304 -9.45 -22.83 1.86
CA ARG A 304 -8.85 -23.43 3.06
C ARG A 304 -8.70 -22.43 4.21
N LEU A 305 -8.38 -21.19 3.89
CA LEU A 305 -8.18 -20.10 4.85
C LEU A 305 -9.49 -19.37 5.23
N GLY A 306 -10.65 -19.80 4.71
CA GLY A 306 -11.92 -19.12 4.96
C GLY A 306 -12.00 -17.71 4.35
N VAL A 307 -11.15 -17.39 3.39
CA VAL A 307 -11.12 -16.08 2.75
C VAL A 307 -12.17 -16.05 1.64
N GLY A 308 -13.28 -15.36 1.92
CA GLY A 308 -14.35 -15.16 0.95
C GLY A 308 -13.92 -14.29 -0.26
N PRO A 309 -14.73 -14.27 -1.33
CA PRO A 309 -14.48 -13.40 -2.48
C PRO A 309 -14.45 -11.93 -2.05
N GLY A 310 -13.63 -11.12 -2.73
CA GLY A 310 -13.46 -9.71 -2.44
C GLY A 310 -12.03 -9.25 -2.74
N GLY A 311 -11.72 -8.02 -2.33
CA GLY A 311 -10.54 -7.30 -2.79
C GLY A 311 -10.78 -6.66 -4.16
N SER A 312 -9.83 -5.86 -4.62
CA SER A 312 -9.83 -5.31 -5.98
C SER A 312 -9.67 -6.41 -7.05
N THR A 313 -9.23 -7.60 -6.66
CA THR A 313 -9.10 -8.78 -7.54
C THR A 313 -10.34 -9.66 -7.52
N ALA A 314 -11.30 -9.41 -8.41
CA ALA A 314 -12.34 -10.41 -8.69
C ALA A 314 -11.70 -11.70 -9.23
N LEU A 315 -12.12 -12.86 -8.68
CA LEU A 315 -11.61 -14.20 -9.03
C LEU A 315 -11.67 -14.46 -10.55
N GLY A 316 -10.52 -14.80 -11.14
CA GLY A 316 -10.42 -15.19 -12.56
C GLY A 316 -10.36 -14.04 -13.56
N GLN A 317 -10.36 -12.78 -13.09
CA GLN A 317 -9.98 -11.63 -13.88
C GLN A 317 -8.52 -11.26 -13.55
N PRO A 318 -7.70 -10.84 -14.52
CA PRO A 318 -6.47 -10.11 -14.21
C PRO A 318 -6.83 -8.94 -13.28
N TRP A 319 -5.89 -8.55 -12.41
CA TRP A 319 -6.00 -7.49 -11.40
C TRP A 319 -6.78 -6.25 -11.89
N HIS A 320 -8.11 -6.22 -11.74
CA HIS A 320 -8.94 -5.14 -12.28
C HIS A 320 -10.08 -4.79 -11.32
N GLY A 321 -9.77 -3.91 -10.38
CA GLY A 321 -10.72 -3.10 -9.62
C GLY A 321 -10.16 -1.69 -9.51
N GLY A 322 -10.05 -1.02 -10.67
CA GLY A 322 -9.32 0.23 -10.86
C GLY A 322 -7.88 -0.05 -11.28
N HIS A 323 -7.66 -0.31 -12.57
CA HIS A 323 -6.37 -0.60 -13.21
C HIS A 323 -5.09 -0.24 -12.39
N PRO A 324 -4.40 -1.21 -11.78
CA PRO A 324 -2.95 -1.26 -11.91
C PRO A 324 -2.67 -1.81 -13.32
N PRO A 325 -1.83 -1.15 -14.13
CA PRO A 325 -1.64 -1.57 -15.52
C PRO A 325 -1.04 -2.98 -15.52
N ALA A 326 -1.76 -3.90 -16.18
CA ALA A 326 -1.17 -5.12 -16.67
C ALA A 326 0.07 -4.76 -17.51
N ARG A 327 0.99 -5.70 -17.67
CA ARG A 327 2.25 -5.53 -18.43
C ARG A 327 2.11 -5.11 -19.90
N GLU A 328 0.91 -4.80 -20.40
CA GLU A 328 0.58 -4.09 -21.64
C GLU A 328 -0.70 -3.30 -21.30
N GLU A 329 -0.86 -1.99 -21.39
CA GLU A 329 -0.13 -0.89 -21.99
C GLU A 329 -0.07 0.21 -20.90
N LEU A 330 1.08 0.88 -20.73
CA LEU A 330 1.00 2.28 -20.26
C LEU A 330 -0.01 2.98 -21.20
N PRO A 331 -0.88 3.91 -20.76
CA PRO A 331 -1.81 4.62 -21.65
C PRO A 331 -1.04 5.63 -22.53
N LEU A 332 0.00 5.13 -23.18
CA LEU A 332 1.06 5.81 -23.85
C LEU A 332 1.29 4.94 -25.08
N ASP A 333 0.62 5.28 -26.18
CA ASP A 333 0.92 4.74 -27.52
C ASP A 333 2.43 4.81 -27.87
N LYS A 334 3.19 5.54 -27.04
CA LYS A 334 4.55 6.01 -27.22
C LYS A 334 5.55 5.45 -26.22
N VAL A 335 5.17 4.76 -25.14
CA VAL A 335 6.13 4.24 -24.15
C VAL A 335 5.83 2.80 -23.78
N THR A 336 6.82 1.92 -23.97
CA THR A 336 6.71 0.49 -23.69
C THR A 336 7.75 0.06 -22.65
N LEU A 337 7.33 -0.69 -21.63
CA LEU A 337 8.24 -1.34 -20.69
C LEU A 337 8.95 -2.52 -21.35
N LEU A 338 10.28 -2.51 -21.34
CA LEU A 338 11.09 -3.57 -21.91
C LEU A 338 11.30 -4.72 -20.91
N PRO A 339 11.47 -5.98 -21.38
CA PRO A 339 11.67 -7.16 -20.52
C PRO A 339 12.90 -7.10 -19.61
N HIS A 340 13.80 -6.14 -19.83
CA HIS A 340 14.98 -5.92 -19.02
C HIS A 340 14.70 -5.17 -17.71
N THR A 341 13.49 -4.61 -17.54
CA THR A 341 13.09 -3.90 -16.32
C THR A 341 13.00 -4.87 -15.15
N ALA A 342 13.86 -4.67 -14.14
CA ALA A 342 13.89 -5.46 -12.91
C ALA A 342 14.74 -4.78 -11.83
N GLY A 343 14.33 -4.90 -10.57
CA GLY A 343 15.09 -4.36 -9.44
C GLY A 343 15.27 -2.85 -9.55
N THR A 344 16.51 -2.38 -9.63
CA THR A 344 16.85 -0.96 -9.81
C THR A 344 17.00 -0.54 -11.29
N LEU A 345 16.77 -1.43 -12.26
CA LEU A 345 16.86 -1.13 -13.69
C LEU A 345 15.47 -0.88 -14.27
N LEU A 346 15.22 0.34 -14.75
CA LEU A 346 14.05 0.69 -15.55
C LEU A 346 14.43 0.68 -17.03
N ALA A 347 13.82 -0.18 -17.84
CA ALA A 347 14.07 -0.29 -19.26
C ALA A 347 12.81 0.06 -20.06
N LEU A 348 12.88 1.09 -20.90
CA LEU A 348 11.76 1.63 -21.67
C LEU A 348 12.12 1.73 -23.15
N ARG A 349 11.13 1.54 -24.01
CA ARG A 349 11.16 1.96 -25.41
C ARG A 349 10.22 3.14 -25.58
N VAL A 350 10.66 4.14 -26.34
CA VAL A 350 9.89 5.35 -26.64
C VAL A 350 9.72 5.50 -28.15
N GLU A 351 8.49 5.66 -28.60
CA GLU A 351 8.12 5.89 -30.00
C GLU A 351 7.36 7.23 -30.13
N GLY A 352 7.75 8.08 -31.07
CA GLY A 352 7.09 9.39 -31.25
C GLY A 352 7.52 10.48 -30.24
N SER A 353 6.87 11.64 -30.30
CA SER A 353 7.13 12.76 -29.37
C SER A 353 6.33 12.61 -28.07
N LEU A 354 7.02 12.62 -26.93
CA LEU A 354 6.39 12.51 -25.61
C LEU A 354 5.56 13.75 -25.25
N THR A 355 4.39 13.55 -24.64
CA THR A 355 3.56 14.58 -24.05
C THR A 355 3.88 14.78 -22.56
N ARG A 356 3.33 15.83 -21.93
CA ARG A 356 3.43 16.01 -20.46
C ARG A 356 2.80 14.87 -19.66
N GLU A 357 1.76 14.24 -20.20
CA GLU A 357 1.09 13.09 -19.58
C GLU A 357 2.02 11.87 -19.61
N ASP A 358 2.69 11.64 -20.75
CA ASP A 358 3.67 10.59 -20.94
C ASP A 358 4.85 10.74 -19.96
N ILE A 359 5.32 11.97 -19.78
CA ILE A 359 6.37 12.30 -18.82
C ILE A 359 5.91 12.04 -17.37
N GLY A 360 4.67 12.41 -17.02
CA GLY A 360 4.10 12.16 -15.70
C GLY A 360 3.95 10.67 -15.39
N ALA A 361 3.63 9.86 -16.38
CA ALA A 361 3.53 8.40 -16.25
C ALA A 361 4.90 7.74 -16.02
N VAL A 362 5.96 8.20 -16.72
CA VAL A 362 7.34 7.75 -16.46
C VAL A 362 7.79 8.15 -15.05
N ASP A 363 7.44 9.35 -14.57
CA ASP A 363 7.72 9.75 -13.17
C ASP A 363 7.00 8.86 -12.15
N GLY A 364 5.77 8.46 -12.43
CA GLY A 364 5.01 7.51 -11.62
C GLY A 364 5.68 6.12 -11.54
N LEU A 365 6.24 5.64 -12.64
CA LEU A 365 7.02 4.39 -12.65
C LEU A 365 8.31 4.50 -11.83
N LEU A 366 9.04 5.60 -12.00
CA LEU A 366 10.24 5.88 -11.21
C LEU A 366 9.92 5.94 -9.72
N ALA A 367 8.82 6.59 -9.32
CA ALA A 367 8.37 6.67 -7.93
C ALA A 367 8.09 5.30 -7.29
N ARG A 368 7.61 4.32 -8.08
CA ARG A 368 7.39 2.95 -7.59
C ARG A 368 8.71 2.22 -7.33
N MET A 369 9.77 2.58 -8.05
CA MET A 369 11.09 1.96 -7.92
C MET A 369 11.99 2.65 -6.88
N THR A 370 11.71 3.89 -6.46
CA THR A 370 12.53 4.67 -5.51
C THR A 370 12.35 4.27 -4.03
N TRP A 371 11.60 3.21 -3.73
CA TRP A 371 11.48 2.68 -2.37
C TRP A 371 12.82 2.16 -1.80
N SER A 372 13.79 1.81 -2.66
CA SER A 372 15.17 1.55 -2.25
C SER A 372 15.97 2.85 -2.21
N LYS A 373 16.81 3.06 -1.19
CA LYS A 373 17.83 4.14 -1.19
C LYS A 373 18.89 3.97 -2.30
N ASP A 374 18.84 2.86 -3.03
CA ASP A 374 19.72 2.58 -4.15
C ASP A 374 19.29 3.39 -5.39
N PRO A 375 20.24 4.02 -6.08
CA PRO A 375 19.94 4.80 -7.26
C PRO A 375 19.57 3.89 -8.44
N ILE A 376 18.55 4.30 -9.19
CA ILE A 376 17.98 3.61 -10.36
C ILE A 376 18.92 3.76 -11.56
N ASP A 377 19.10 2.68 -12.32
CA ASP A 377 19.71 2.71 -13.64
C ASP A 377 18.61 2.72 -14.71
N LEU A 378 18.74 3.56 -15.73
CA LEU A 378 17.73 3.79 -16.76
C LEU A 378 18.26 3.37 -18.12
N TYR A 379 17.48 2.57 -18.85
CA TYR A 379 17.74 2.15 -20.22
C TYR A 379 16.60 2.62 -21.13
N LEU A 380 16.92 3.39 -22.17
CA LEU A 380 15.95 3.99 -23.09
C LEU A 380 16.26 3.57 -24.53
N GLU A 381 15.32 2.91 -25.20
CA GLU A 381 15.34 2.68 -26.66
C GLU A 381 14.50 3.73 -27.38
N LEU A 382 15.08 4.46 -28.33
CA LEU A 382 14.39 5.48 -29.11
C LEU A 382 14.02 4.98 -30.51
N GLY A 383 12.71 4.99 -30.82
CA GLY A 383 12.15 4.68 -32.13
C GLY A 383 12.49 5.70 -33.22
N ASP A 384 12.18 5.36 -34.48
CA ASP A 384 12.51 6.19 -35.66
C ASP A 384 11.73 7.50 -35.73
N ALA A 385 10.48 7.49 -35.25
CA ALA A 385 9.58 8.64 -35.24
C ALA A 385 9.73 9.52 -33.99
N ALA A 386 10.69 9.25 -33.11
CA ALA A 386 10.99 10.08 -31.95
C ALA A 386 11.67 11.39 -32.38
N GLU A 387 10.94 12.21 -33.16
CA GLU A 387 11.28 13.59 -33.43
C GLU A 387 10.84 14.41 -32.22
N TRP A 388 11.81 15.00 -31.54
CA TRP A 388 11.57 15.85 -30.39
C TRP A 388 10.99 17.17 -30.90
N ALA A 389 9.65 17.26 -30.89
CA ALA A 389 8.95 18.46 -31.29
C ALA A 389 9.25 19.56 -30.26
N ASP A 390 10.17 20.45 -30.64
CA ASP A 390 10.69 21.59 -29.90
C ASP A 390 11.74 21.28 -28.80
N GLY A 391 12.85 22.03 -28.84
CA GLY A 391 13.90 21.96 -27.81
C GLY A 391 13.49 22.53 -26.44
N ARG A 392 12.19 22.80 -26.20
CA ARG A 392 11.66 23.32 -24.94
C ARG A 392 11.12 22.21 -24.04
N SER A 393 10.61 21.11 -24.62
CA SER A 393 10.24 19.90 -23.86
C SER A 393 11.46 19.21 -23.22
N LEU A 394 12.64 19.27 -23.85
CA LEU A 394 13.90 18.73 -23.32
C LEU A 394 14.33 19.42 -21.99
N LEU A 395 14.20 20.75 -21.88
CA LEU A 395 14.53 21.48 -20.64
C LEU A 395 13.52 21.21 -19.51
N ALA A 396 12.26 20.88 -19.86
CA ALA A 396 11.24 20.47 -18.89
C ALA A 396 11.44 19.02 -18.42
N GLU A 397 11.94 18.13 -19.28
CA GLU A 397 12.34 16.75 -18.96
C GLU A 397 13.63 16.69 -18.14
N LEU A 398 14.62 17.53 -18.44
CA LEU A 398 15.83 17.69 -17.63
C LEU A 398 15.54 18.30 -16.26
N ALA A 399 14.51 19.14 -16.16
CA ALA A 399 14.00 19.64 -14.88
C ALA A 399 13.26 18.55 -14.07
N LEU A 400 12.71 17.51 -14.72
CA LEU A 400 12.11 16.34 -14.06
C LEU A 400 13.19 15.41 -13.49
N LEU A 401 14.25 15.15 -14.29
CA LEU A 401 15.45 14.42 -13.87
C LEU A 401 16.24 15.18 -12.77
N ALA A 402 16.33 16.50 -12.87
CA ALA A 402 16.95 17.36 -11.86
C ALA A 402 16.11 17.53 -10.58
N LYS A 403 14.77 17.43 -10.66
CA LYS A 403 13.88 17.45 -9.47
C LYS A 403 14.09 16.25 -8.55
N ARG A 404 14.63 15.12 -9.06
CA ARG A 404 14.97 13.91 -8.30
C ARG A 404 16.49 13.67 -8.19
N GLY A 405 17.30 14.72 -8.35
CA GLY A 405 18.77 14.67 -8.30
C GLY A 405 19.30 14.00 -7.03
N GLY A 406 19.61 12.71 -7.13
CA GLY A 406 19.96 11.83 -6.02
C GLY A 406 19.50 10.38 -6.21
N SER A 407 18.53 10.13 -7.10
CA SER A 407 17.89 8.81 -7.26
C SER A 407 18.30 8.03 -8.52
N LEU A 408 19.15 8.59 -9.40
CA LEU A 408 19.59 7.96 -10.65
C LEU A 408 21.11 7.80 -10.67
N ARG A 409 21.61 6.69 -11.22
CA ARG A 409 23.06 6.39 -11.29
C ARG A 409 23.59 6.31 -12.71
N ARG A 410 22.91 5.58 -13.59
CA ARG A 410 23.33 5.40 -14.99
C ARG A 410 22.15 5.59 -15.93
N ILE A 411 22.40 6.20 -17.07
CA ILE A 411 21.42 6.33 -18.14
C ILE A 411 22.07 5.84 -19.44
N ALA A 412 21.51 4.80 -20.06
CA ALA A 412 21.85 4.41 -21.42
C ALA A 412 20.72 4.78 -22.37
N VAL A 413 21.07 5.51 -23.43
CA VAL A 413 20.14 5.86 -24.52
C VAL A 413 20.59 5.15 -25.78
N VAL A 414 19.71 4.35 -26.37
CA VAL A 414 19.92 3.61 -27.62
C VAL A 414 19.10 4.27 -28.71
N GLY A 415 19.76 4.79 -29.76
CA GLY A 415 19.09 5.53 -30.82
C GLY A 415 19.74 5.34 -32.19
N GLY A 416 19.04 5.78 -33.23
CA GLY A 416 19.44 5.59 -34.64
C GLY A 416 19.95 6.86 -35.33
N SER A 417 19.77 8.04 -34.74
CA SER A 417 20.09 9.32 -35.41
C SER A 417 21.25 10.08 -34.76
N ALA A 418 22.04 10.76 -35.59
CA ALA A 418 23.11 11.66 -35.15
C ALA A 418 22.60 12.83 -34.30
N TRP A 419 21.34 13.23 -34.50
CA TRP A 419 20.69 14.25 -33.68
C TRP A 419 20.44 13.78 -32.25
N GLN A 420 19.95 12.55 -32.06
CA GLN A 420 19.79 11.94 -30.72
C GLN A 420 21.14 11.81 -29.99
N GLN A 421 22.20 11.43 -30.70
CA GLN A 421 23.55 11.37 -30.13
C GLN A 421 24.08 12.75 -29.69
N LEU A 422 23.82 13.78 -30.49
CA LEU A 422 24.22 15.16 -30.18
C LEU A 422 23.50 15.67 -28.92
N LEU A 423 22.21 15.40 -28.77
CA LEU A 423 21.42 15.80 -27.61
C LEU A 423 21.95 15.19 -26.31
N VAL A 424 22.18 13.88 -26.27
CA VAL A 424 22.77 13.20 -25.10
C VAL A 424 24.18 13.70 -24.81
N THR A 425 24.93 14.07 -25.85
CA THR A 425 26.29 14.62 -25.67
C THR A 425 26.28 16.01 -25.06
N LEU A 426 25.27 16.82 -25.35
CA LEU A 426 25.08 18.16 -24.78
C LEU A 426 24.62 18.12 -23.32
N ASP A 427 23.86 17.09 -22.92
CA ASP A 427 23.34 16.96 -21.54
C ASP A 427 24.30 16.26 -20.56
N ARG A 428 25.18 15.38 -21.05
CA ARG A 428 26.20 14.67 -20.24
C ARG A 428 26.92 15.51 -19.17
N PRO A 429 27.37 16.76 -19.44
CA PRO A 429 28.01 17.59 -18.43
C PRO A 429 27.07 17.98 -17.27
N PHE A 430 25.79 18.18 -17.57
CA PHE A 430 24.75 18.49 -16.58
C PHE A 430 24.38 17.24 -15.76
N ALA A 431 24.17 16.09 -16.40
CA ALA A 431 23.95 14.81 -15.71
C ALA A 431 25.09 14.47 -14.72
N ARG A 432 26.34 14.71 -15.12
CA ARG A 432 27.53 14.53 -14.26
C ARG A 432 27.53 15.43 -13.02
N LEU A 433 26.96 16.64 -13.10
CA LEU A 433 26.85 17.55 -11.96
C LEU A 433 26.00 16.97 -10.82
N PHE A 434 25.09 16.04 -11.15
CA PHE A 434 24.22 15.33 -10.21
C PHE A 434 24.68 13.88 -9.94
N GLY A 435 25.90 13.52 -10.35
CA GLY A 435 26.46 12.17 -10.13
C GLY A 435 25.93 11.07 -11.06
N VAL A 436 25.22 11.44 -12.13
CA VAL A 436 24.64 10.50 -13.10
C VAL A 436 25.62 10.23 -14.25
N SER A 437 25.84 8.97 -14.58
CA SER A 437 26.64 8.54 -15.73
C SER A 437 25.75 8.27 -16.93
N GLU A 438 25.76 9.16 -17.92
CA GLU A 438 24.93 9.03 -19.12
C GLU A 438 25.74 8.66 -20.38
N ARG A 439 25.24 7.72 -21.18
CA ARG A 439 25.86 7.31 -22.44
C ARG A 439 24.85 6.99 -23.55
N PHE A 440 25.12 7.55 -24.73
CA PHE A 440 24.46 7.17 -25.98
C PHE A 440 25.14 5.96 -26.62
N PHE A 441 24.33 5.11 -27.24
CA PHE A 441 24.71 3.90 -27.96
C PHE A 441 23.96 3.82 -29.28
N GLY A 442 24.62 3.30 -30.31
CA GLY A 442 23.94 2.95 -31.56
C GLY A 442 22.92 1.81 -31.35
N ARG A 443 21.95 1.66 -32.26
CA ARG A 443 20.98 0.55 -32.21
C ARG A 443 21.63 -0.83 -32.21
N ASP A 444 22.74 -0.96 -32.91
CA ASP A 444 23.59 -2.15 -32.95
C ASP A 444 24.37 -2.41 -31.65
N GLU A 445 24.44 -1.41 -30.77
CA GLU A 445 25.13 -1.48 -29.47
C GLU A 445 24.17 -1.70 -28.28
N ALA A 446 22.93 -2.11 -28.51
CA ALA A 446 21.92 -2.32 -27.47
C ALA A 446 22.40 -3.25 -26.32
N ALA A 447 23.17 -4.29 -26.65
CA ALA A 447 23.77 -5.19 -25.66
C ALA A 447 24.84 -4.49 -24.79
N ALA A 448 25.65 -3.61 -25.38
CA ALA A 448 26.65 -2.82 -24.66
C ALA A 448 25.99 -1.76 -23.77
N ALA A 449 24.88 -1.18 -24.23
CA ALA A 449 24.05 -0.27 -23.45
C ALA A 449 23.47 -0.94 -22.20
N LEU A 450 22.94 -2.17 -22.34
CA LEU A 450 22.46 -2.98 -21.20
C LEU A 450 23.59 -3.34 -20.23
N ALA A 451 24.77 -3.72 -20.74
CA ALA A 451 25.93 -4.01 -19.91
C ALA A 451 26.41 -2.76 -19.13
N PHE A 452 26.31 -1.58 -19.73
CA PHE A 452 26.64 -0.31 -19.08
C PHE A 452 25.71 0.00 -17.90
N VAL A 453 24.38 -0.06 -18.09
CA VAL A 453 23.43 0.23 -17.01
C VAL A 453 23.51 -0.80 -15.89
N ARG A 454 23.79 -2.07 -16.22
CA ARG A 454 24.04 -3.14 -15.23
C ARG A 454 25.38 -3.00 -14.49
N GLY A 455 26.29 -2.14 -14.96
CA GLY A 455 27.63 -1.97 -14.39
C GLY A 455 28.60 -3.09 -14.73
N GLU A 456 28.31 -3.86 -15.78
CA GLU A 456 29.14 -4.95 -16.30
C GLU A 456 30.24 -4.43 -17.24
N ALA A 457 30.04 -3.24 -17.81
CA ALA A 457 31.06 -2.56 -18.61
C ALA A 457 32.11 -1.89 -17.70
N ARG A 458 33.39 -2.29 -17.82
CA ARG A 458 34.51 -1.55 -17.24
C ARG A 458 34.61 -0.20 -17.96
N GLY A 459 34.83 0.86 -17.17
CA GLY A 459 34.82 2.26 -17.60
C GLY A 459 35.81 2.63 -18.70
#